data_AF-I3ZJ46-F1
#
_entry.id   AF-I3ZJ46-F1
#
_cell.length_a   1.000
_cell.length_b   1.000
_cell.length_c   1.000
_cell.angle_alpha   90.00
_cell.angle_beta   90.00
_cell.angle_gamma   90.00
#
_symmetry.space_group_name_H-M   'P 1'
#
loop_
_entity.id
_entity.type
_entity.pdbx_description
1 polymer ?
#
loop_
_entity_poly.entity_id
_entity_poly.type
_entity_poly.pdbx_seq_one_letter_code
_entity_poly.pdbx_strand_id
1 'polypeptide(L)'
;MAEEPAGQIVQHPEEYEAGYAARHENQSFSLTATRSWQSGWTDADRELKKPLGRDSIQQEPLPFFGTGSQARREGLPFDTSRTEEWKIAWIEADIALGLEDVMRAEVFR
;
A
#
# COMPACT_ATOMS: atom_id res chain seq x y z
N MET A 1 15.83 -6.54 47.90
CA MET A 1 14.83 -6.85 46.87
C MET A 1 15.59 -6.87 45.57
N ALA A 2 15.73 -8.05 44.96
CA ALA A 2 16.44 -8.22 43.70
C ALA A 2 15.43 -8.04 42.58
N GLU A 3 15.58 -6.99 41.79
CA GLU A 3 14.82 -6.79 40.55
C GLU A 3 15.49 -7.65 39.48
N GLU A 4 14.81 -8.73 39.10
CA GLU A 4 15.19 -9.62 38.01
C GLU A 4 15.11 -8.85 36.68
N PRO A 5 16.17 -8.81 35.84
CA PRO A 5 16.06 -8.18 34.53
C PRO A 5 15.14 -9.04 33.66
N ALA A 6 14.05 -8.42 33.24
CA ALA A 6 13.02 -8.97 32.36
C ALA A 6 13.63 -9.76 31.20
N GLY A 7 13.07 -10.96 31.00
CA GLY A 7 13.56 -12.00 30.10
C GLY A 7 14.10 -11.48 28.78
N GLN A 8 15.41 -11.62 28.62
CA GLN A 8 16.08 -11.62 27.33
C GLN A 8 15.46 -12.76 26.54
N ILE A 9 14.57 -12.44 25.61
CA ILE A 9 13.99 -13.43 24.69
C ILE A 9 15.17 -13.92 23.86
N VAL A 10 15.80 -15.02 24.28
CA VAL A 10 16.87 -15.67 23.53
C VAL A 10 16.25 -16.07 22.20
N GLN A 11 16.52 -15.28 21.18
CA GLN A 11 16.20 -15.64 19.81
C GLN A 11 17.31 -16.57 19.35
N HIS A 12 17.01 -17.85 19.18
CA HIS A 12 17.94 -18.79 18.59
C HIS A 12 17.91 -18.60 17.07
N PRO A 13 18.98 -18.05 16.46
CA PRO A 13 19.00 -17.75 15.03
C PRO A 13 18.80 -19.00 14.17
N GLU A 14 19.37 -20.14 14.58
CA GLU A 14 19.20 -21.42 13.89
C GLU A 14 17.74 -21.86 13.81
N GLU A 15 16.96 -21.65 14.88
CA GLU A 15 15.54 -22.01 14.90
C GLU A 15 14.71 -21.06 14.04
N TYR A 16 15.07 -19.78 14.01
CA TYR A 16 14.46 -18.80 13.12
C TYR A 16 14.70 -19.15 11.65
N GLU A 17 15.94 -19.47 11.28
CA GLU A 17 16.28 -19.90 9.92
C GLU A 17 15.56 -21.19 9.53
N ALA A 18 15.46 -22.15 10.45
CA ALA A 18 14.69 -23.39 10.22
C ALA A 18 13.20 -23.12 9.98
N GLY A 19 12.60 -22.16 10.70
CA GLY A 19 11.21 -21.74 10.49
C GLY A 19 11.00 -21.06 9.15
N TYR A 20 11.92 -20.18 8.78
CA TYR A 20 11.92 -19.49 7.49
C TYR A 20 12.01 -20.48 6.33
N ALA A 21 12.98 -21.40 6.37
CA ALA A 21 13.16 -22.45 5.38
C ALA A 21 11.94 -23.38 5.29
N ALA A 22 11.37 -23.77 6.43
CA ALA A 22 10.20 -24.66 6.47
C ALA A 22 9.00 -24.07 5.69
N ARG A 23 8.77 -22.76 5.77
CA ARG A 23 7.71 -22.12 4.97
C ARG A 23 8.01 -22.16 3.47
N HIS A 24 9.27 -21.93 3.07
CA HIS A 24 9.71 -22.04 1.68
C HIS A 24 9.57 -23.47 1.14
N GLU A 25 9.74 -24.49 1.99
CA GLU A 25 9.44 -25.89 1.68
C GLU A 25 7.95 -26.25 1.79
N ASN A 26 7.08 -25.25 1.95
CA ASN A 26 5.63 -25.40 2.08
C ASN A 26 5.15 -26.18 3.31
N GLN A 27 5.97 -26.30 4.35
CA GLN A 27 5.54 -26.88 5.62
C GLN A 27 4.53 -25.99 6.32
N SER A 28 3.54 -26.62 6.97
CA SER A 28 2.49 -25.97 7.74
C SER A 28 3.04 -25.28 8.98
N PHE A 29 2.38 -24.19 9.41
CA PHE A 29 2.69 -23.54 10.68
C PHE A 29 2.47 -24.51 11.85
N SER A 30 3.47 -24.63 12.73
CA SER A 30 3.42 -25.50 13.90
C SER A 30 3.36 -24.68 15.18
N LEU A 31 2.27 -24.83 15.94
CA LEU A 31 2.06 -24.18 17.24
C LEU A 31 2.92 -24.77 18.36
N THR A 32 3.48 -25.95 18.15
CA THR A 32 4.36 -26.63 19.12
C THR A 32 5.84 -26.29 18.92
N ALA A 33 6.18 -25.58 17.84
CA ALA A 33 7.55 -25.14 17.57
C ALA A 33 7.96 -23.98 18.48
N THR A 34 9.26 -23.73 18.59
CA THR A 34 9.78 -22.62 19.40
C THR A 34 9.37 -21.27 18.82
N ARG A 35 9.37 -20.23 19.68
CA ARG A 35 8.97 -18.87 19.29
C ARG A 35 9.83 -18.33 18.14
N SER A 36 11.12 -18.65 18.13
CA SER A 36 12.05 -18.28 17.05
C SER A 36 11.66 -18.91 15.72
N TRP A 37 11.33 -20.22 15.72
CA TRP A 37 10.84 -20.90 14.52
C TRP A 37 9.53 -20.33 14.00
N GLN A 38 8.56 -20.06 14.89
CA GLN A 38 7.29 -19.44 14.51
C GLN A 38 7.49 -18.05 13.90
N SER A 39 8.41 -17.25 14.44
CA SER A 39 8.78 -15.95 13.89
C SER A 39 9.41 -16.07 12.49
N GLY A 40 10.33 -17.02 12.27
CA GLY A 40 10.92 -17.26 10.95
C GLY A 40 9.89 -17.71 9.91
N TRP A 41 9.00 -18.64 10.27
CA TRP A 41 7.94 -19.11 9.40
C TRP A 41 6.96 -17.99 9.01
N THR A 42 6.60 -17.14 9.98
CA THR A 42 5.68 -16.02 9.75
C THR A 42 6.31 -14.95 8.86
N ASP A 43 7.62 -14.70 9.00
CA ASP A 43 8.33 -13.75 8.14
C ASP A 43 8.37 -14.26 6.70
N ALA A 44 8.79 -15.52 6.49
CA ALA A 44 8.74 -16.17 5.19
C ALA A 44 7.31 -16.22 4.60
N ASP A 45 6.28 -16.45 5.42
CA ASP A 45 4.89 -16.48 4.95
C ASP A 45 4.44 -15.10 4.51
N ARG A 46 4.85 -14.06 5.22
CA ARG A 46 4.59 -12.66 4.87
C ARG A 46 5.35 -12.27 3.59
N GLU A 47 6.55 -12.79 3.38
CA GLU A 47 7.31 -12.57 2.14
C GLU A 47 6.74 -13.32 0.94
N LEU A 48 6.31 -14.58 1.10
CA LEU A 48 5.63 -15.34 0.05
C LEU A 48 4.22 -14.82 -0.25
N LYS A 49 3.53 -14.26 0.75
CA LYS A 49 2.23 -13.60 0.59
C LYS A 49 2.35 -12.15 0.15
N LYS A 50 3.56 -11.55 0.12
CA LYS A 50 3.72 -10.29 -0.61
C LYS A 50 3.38 -10.63 -2.06
N PRO A 51 2.36 -10.00 -2.66
CA PRO A 51 2.16 -10.15 -4.09
C PRO A 51 3.46 -9.71 -4.75
N LEU A 52 3.95 -10.53 -5.68
CA LEU A 52 5.00 -10.19 -6.64
C LEU A 52 4.48 -9.12 -7.64
N GLY A 53 3.83 -8.11 -7.09
CA GLY A 53 3.05 -7.05 -7.71
C GLY A 53 3.01 -5.82 -6.81
N ARG A 54 4.01 -5.67 -5.95
CA ARG A 54 4.53 -4.35 -5.61
C ARG A 54 5.80 -4.14 -6.41
N ASP A 55 5.67 -4.24 -7.73
CA ASP A 55 6.42 -3.33 -8.58
C ASP A 55 6.28 -1.97 -7.92
N SER A 56 7.42 -1.43 -7.52
CA SER A 56 7.83 -0.05 -7.64
C SER A 56 7.04 0.76 -8.70
N ILE A 57 5.73 0.91 -8.52
CA ILE A 57 5.15 2.24 -8.62
C ILE A 57 5.69 2.86 -7.30
N GLN A 58 6.91 3.41 -7.22
CA GLN A 58 7.24 4.66 -7.91
C GLN A 58 5.97 5.27 -8.49
N GLN A 59 4.96 5.46 -7.62
CA GLN A 59 4.11 6.60 -7.77
C GLN A 59 5.14 7.69 -7.60
N GLU A 60 5.70 8.15 -8.73
CA GLU A 60 6.08 9.55 -8.85
C GLU A 60 5.02 10.25 -8.03
N PRO A 61 5.40 10.92 -6.92
CA PRO A 61 4.42 11.49 -6.01
C PRO A 61 3.57 12.39 -6.90
N LEU A 62 2.39 11.87 -7.30
CA LEU A 62 1.45 12.59 -8.13
C LEU A 62 1.31 13.88 -7.36
N PRO A 63 1.58 15.04 -7.99
CA PRO A 63 1.61 16.30 -7.27
C PRO A 63 0.36 16.30 -6.42
N PHE A 64 0.52 16.54 -5.11
CA PHE A 64 -0.55 16.46 -4.14
C PHE A 64 -1.59 17.53 -4.50
N PHE A 65 -2.38 17.24 -5.52
CA PHE A 65 -3.49 18.05 -5.95
C PHE A 65 -4.55 17.69 -4.94
N GLY A 66 -4.59 18.51 -3.88
CA GLY A 66 -5.41 18.29 -2.69
C GLY A 66 -6.90 18.14 -2.98
N THR A 67 -7.35 18.42 -4.21
CA THR A 67 -8.72 18.18 -4.69
C THR A 67 -8.73 17.62 -6.11
N GLY A 68 -9.77 16.84 -6.44
CA GLY A 68 -9.95 16.33 -7.80
C GLY A 68 -10.21 17.42 -8.82
N SER A 69 -10.73 18.57 -8.40
CA SER A 69 -10.90 19.73 -9.28
C SER A 69 -9.59 20.23 -9.84
N GLN A 70 -8.54 20.27 -9.01
CA GLN A 70 -7.22 20.70 -9.47
C GLN A 70 -6.60 19.65 -10.38
N ALA A 71 -6.75 18.37 -10.06
CA ALA A 71 -6.29 17.30 -10.93
C ALA A 71 -6.89 17.39 -12.35
N ARG A 72 -8.19 17.67 -12.47
CA ARG A 72 -8.83 17.81 -13.79
C ARG A 72 -8.31 19.02 -14.58
N ARG A 73 -8.14 20.17 -13.93
CA ARG A 73 -7.59 21.40 -14.55
C ARG A 73 -6.16 21.21 -15.05
N GLU A 74 -5.39 20.40 -14.34
CA GLU A 74 -4.02 20.03 -14.70
C GLU A 74 -3.96 18.88 -15.72
N GLY A 75 -5.13 18.39 -16.18
CA GLY A 75 -5.22 17.37 -17.22
C GLY A 75 -5.00 15.94 -16.74
N LEU A 76 -5.06 15.68 -15.44
CA LEU A 76 -4.94 14.33 -14.90
C LEU A 76 -6.22 13.51 -15.16
N PRO A 77 -6.08 12.22 -15.54
CA PRO A 77 -7.22 11.35 -15.77
C PRO A 77 -7.96 11.02 -14.46
N PHE A 78 -9.23 10.66 -14.59
CA PHE A 78 -10.05 10.24 -13.46
C PHE A 78 -9.50 8.95 -12.83
N ASP A 79 -9.34 8.95 -11.50
CA ASP A 79 -8.81 7.82 -10.73
C ASP A 79 -9.86 7.29 -9.75
N THR A 80 -10.27 6.03 -9.93
CA THR A 80 -11.29 5.36 -9.11
C THR A 80 -10.79 4.97 -7.71
N SER A 81 -9.47 4.96 -7.51
CA SER A 81 -8.81 4.58 -6.25
C SER A 81 -8.71 5.75 -5.26
N ARG A 82 -9.11 6.96 -5.65
CA ARG A 82 -9.14 8.16 -4.80
C ARG A 82 -10.37 8.20 -3.89
N THR A 83 -10.37 9.16 -2.95
CA THR A 83 -11.51 9.41 -2.06
C THR A 83 -12.74 9.85 -2.86
N GLU A 84 -13.93 9.61 -2.31
CA GLU A 84 -15.19 10.00 -2.96
C GLU A 84 -15.27 11.52 -3.17
N GLU A 85 -14.80 12.30 -2.20
CA GLU A 85 -14.67 13.76 -2.28
C GLU A 85 -13.79 14.21 -3.45
N TRP A 86 -12.68 13.50 -3.69
CA TRP A 86 -11.81 13.79 -4.83
C TRP A 86 -12.53 13.49 -6.15
N LYS A 87 -13.26 12.37 -6.24
CA LYS A 87 -13.99 11.99 -7.47
C LYS A 87 -15.06 13.01 -7.82
N ILE A 88 -15.85 13.42 -6.82
CA ILE A 88 -16.90 14.45 -6.98
C ILE A 88 -16.26 15.75 -7.51
N ALA A 89 -15.20 16.22 -6.85
CA ALA A 89 -14.50 17.44 -7.23
C ALA A 89 -13.90 17.39 -8.66
N TRP A 90 -13.42 16.21 -9.12
CA TRP A 90 -12.92 16.03 -10.48
C TRP A 90 -14.04 16.12 -11.51
N ILE A 91 -15.18 15.45 -11.26
CA ILE A 91 -16.35 15.45 -12.14
C ILE A 91 -16.92 16.87 -12.27
N GLU A 92 -17.06 17.59 -11.15
CA GLU A 92 -17.53 18.98 -11.18
C GLU A 92 -16.63 19.89 -12.01
N ALA A 93 -15.31 19.71 -11.92
CA ALA A 93 -14.36 20.48 -12.73
C ALA A 93 -14.38 20.10 -14.22
N ASP A 94 -14.63 18.83 -14.55
CA ASP A 94 -14.78 18.38 -15.94
C ASP A 94 -16.01 18.99 -16.60
N ILE A 95 -17.13 19.02 -15.86
CA ILE A 95 -18.37 19.69 -16.29
C ILE A 95 -18.14 21.19 -16.49
N ALA A 96 -17.48 21.85 -15.54
CA ALA A 96 -17.19 23.28 -15.63
C ALA A 96 -16.31 23.61 -16.85
N LEU A 97 -15.25 22.83 -17.09
CA LEU A 97 -14.37 23.01 -18.26
C LEU A 97 -15.11 22.77 -19.58
N GLY A 98 -15.99 21.76 -19.63
CA GLY A 98 -16.84 21.51 -20.80
C GLY A 98 -17.80 22.67 -21.08
N LEU A 99 -18.36 23.29 -20.05
CA LEU A 99 -19.22 24.47 -20.19
C LEU A 99 -18.43 25.70 -20.65
N GLU A 100 -17.21 25.90 -20.14
CA GLU A 100 -16.33 27.00 -20.58
C GLU A 100 -15.95 26.86 -22.06
N ASP A 101 -15.67 25.64 -22.55
CA ASP A 101 -15.36 25.38 -23.95
C ASP A 101 -16.54 25.68 -24.88
N VAL A 102 -17.75 25.26 -24.49
CA VAL A 102 -19.00 25.53 -25.23
C VAL A 102 -19.30 27.03 -25.27
N MET A 103 -19.23 27.71 -24.13
CA MET A 103 -19.48 29.16 -24.05
C MET A 103 -18.44 29.95 -24.85
N ARG A 104 -17.17 29.52 -24.87
CA ARG A 104 -16.13 30.12 -25.70
C ARG A 104 -16.40 29.87 -27.18
N ALA A 105 -16.87 28.69 -27.57
CA ALA A 105 -17.24 28.40 -28.95
C ALA A 105 -18.44 29.25 -29.45
N GLU A 106 -19.38 29.60 -28.57
CA GLU A 106 -20.52 30.46 -28.92
C GLU A 106 -20.17 31.95 -29.02
N VAL A 107 -19.22 32.46 -28.23
CA VAL A 107 -18.80 33.88 -28.26
C VAL A 107 -17.99 34.25 -29.51
N PHE A 108 -17.37 33.26 -30.18
CA PHE A 108 -16.60 33.46 -31.41
C PHE A 108 -17.38 33.14 -32.71
N ARG A 109 -18.71 33.01 -32.63
CA ARG A 109 -19.58 32.77 -33.80
C ARG A 109 -20.16 34.04 -34.40
#